data_AF-A0A7C0YAH0-F1
#
_entry.id   AF-A0A7C0YAH0-F1
#
_cell.length_a   1.000
_cell.length_b   1.000
_cell.length_c   1.000
_cell.angle_alpha   90.00
_cell.angle_beta   90.00
_cell.angle_gamma   90.00
#
_symmetry.space_group_name_H-M   'P 1'
#
loop_
_entity.id
_entity.type
_entity.pdbx_description
1 polymer ?
#
loop_
_entity_poly.entity_id
_entity_poly.type
_entity_poly.pdbx_seq_one_letter_code
_entity_poly.pdbx_strand_id
1 'polypeptide(L)'
;MCWGTSVCKPKHYPESHRGGTMFCAAHADRDALAASVLKRCGACYRQDPALVEVALHIHARLRSLRGLVTGPKREGQHVCPECGNHCRLDEGEVGFCGSYMVRDGKVVERYQDEAVVSWYFDPLPTNCVADWVCPVTTKNSLSLGRYRLKNLAVFYGSCNSDCLFCQNDSYKDMMAAGRPRMSPEELAAVSDSATACVCFFGGDPACNARHSLEVARRLNEDRLVRVCYETNGNISSKWLNRIADVVESTGGTVKFDLKAYSPEVYTALTGV
;
A
#
# COMPACT_ATOMS: atom_id res chain seq x y z
N MET A 1 23.82 -35.54 15.14
CA MET A 1 23.18 -34.22 15.36
C MET A 1 23.15 -33.53 14.00
N CYS A 2 22.07 -33.72 13.25
CA CYS A 2 21.99 -33.32 11.84
C CYS A 2 21.47 -31.89 11.71
N TRP A 3 22.23 -31.10 10.96
CA TRP A 3 21.83 -29.81 10.39
C TRP A 3 20.72 -30.05 9.36
N GLY A 4 19.52 -29.54 9.62
CA GLY A 4 18.38 -29.65 8.73
C GLY A 4 18.20 -28.39 7.87
N THR A 5 18.81 -28.38 6.69
CA THR A 5 18.50 -27.41 5.63
C THR A 5 17.15 -27.78 4.99
N SER A 6 16.04 -27.29 5.56
CA SER A 6 14.75 -27.32 4.88
C SER A 6 14.74 -26.23 3.80
N VAL A 7 15.29 -26.57 2.63
CA VAL A 7 15.06 -25.83 1.39
C VAL A 7 13.56 -25.79 1.16
N CYS A 8 12.95 -24.61 1.27
CA CYS A 8 11.58 -24.37 0.85
C CYS A 8 11.46 -24.80 -0.62
N LYS A 9 10.82 -25.95 -0.86
CA LYS A 9 10.40 -26.33 -2.20
C LYS A 9 9.48 -25.22 -2.72
N PRO A 10 9.66 -24.72 -3.95
CA PRO A 10 8.69 -23.82 -4.55
C PRO A 10 7.35 -24.52 -4.55
N LYS A 11 6.34 -23.89 -3.93
CA LYS A 11 4.96 -24.34 -4.08
C LYS A 11 4.66 -24.32 -5.58
N HIS A 12 4.37 -25.49 -6.16
CA HIS A 12 3.78 -25.57 -7.48
C HIS A 12 2.47 -24.78 -7.44
N TYR A 13 2.50 -23.56 -7.98
CA TYR A 13 1.30 -22.88 -8.39
C TYR A 13 0.71 -23.72 -9.54
N PRO A 14 -0.59 -24.04 -9.52
CA PRO A 14 -1.23 -24.67 -10.68
C PRO A 14 -0.99 -23.79 -11.92
N GLU A 15 -0.62 -24.41 -13.04
CA GLU A 15 -0.27 -23.78 -14.31
C GLU A 15 -1.44 -23.03 -15.00
N SER A 16 -2.47 -22.59 -14.27
CA SER A 16 -3.67 -21.95 -14.82
C SER A 16 -3.61 -20.41 -14.90
N HIS A 17 -2.45 -19.79 -14.67
CA HIS A 17 -2.28 -18.32 -14.76
C HIS A 17 -1.15 -17.90 -15.70
N ARG A 18 -1.05 -18.53 -16.88
CA ARG A 18 -0.46 -17.82 -18.02
C ARG A 18 -1.41 -16.67 -18.35
N GLY A 19 -1.08 -15.47 -17.89
CA GLY A 19 -1.77 -14.23 -18.27
C GLY A 19 -1.57 -13.99 -19.76
N GLY A 20 -2.35 -14.69 -20.59
CA GLY A 20 -2.41 -14.44 -22.03
C GLY A 20 -3.04 -13.07 -22.24
N THR A 21 -2.38 -12.24 -23.04
CA THR A 21 -2.97 -11.00 -23.54
C THR A 21 -4.28 -11.35 -24.23
N MET A 22 -5.40 -10.85 -23.67
CA MET A 22 -6.71 -11.04 -24.28
C MET A 22 -7.02 -9.83 -25.14
N PHE A 23 -7.46 -10.08 -26.37
CA PHE A 23 -7.99 -9.01 -27.21
C PHE A 23 -9.32 -8.52 -26.66
N CYS A 24 -9.56 -7.23 -26.77
CA CYS A 24 -10.80 -6.61 -26.33
C CYS A 24 -11.97 -7.18 -27.14
N ALA A 25 -12.97 -7.73 -26.44
CA ALA A 25 -14.14 -8.34 -27.07
C ALA A 25 -15.04 -7.33 -27.82
N ALA A 26 -14.76 -6.02 -27.73
CA ALA A 26 -15.50 -4.97 -28.45
C ALA A 26 -14.92 -4.63 -29.82
N HIS A 27 -13.67 -5.03 -30.09
CA HIS A 27 -12.94 -4.63 -31.29
C HIS A 27 -12.63 -5.87 -32.13
N ALA A 28 -13.15 -5.89 -33.35
CA ALA A 28 -13.07 -7.05 -34.25
C ALA A 28 -11.66 -7.26 -34.82
N ASP A 29 -10.88 -6.19 -34.92
CA ASP A 29 -9.52 -6.16 -35.45
C ASP A 29 -8.47 -6.80 -34.53
N ARG A 30 -8.82 -7.07 -33.26
CA ARG A 30 -7.87 -7.55 -32.22
C ARG A 30 -6.71 -6.58 -32.00
N ASP A 31 -6.84 -5.31 -32.35
CA ASP A 31 -5.76 -4.33 -32.18
C ASP A 31 -5.72 -3.75 -30.75
N ALA A 32 -6.83 -3.90 -30.02
CA ALA A 32 -6.95 -3.43 -28.64
C ALA A 32 -6.72 -4.55 -27.63
N LEU A 33 -5.74 -4.37 -26.76
CA LEU A 33 -5.50 -5.27 -25.63
C LEU A 33 -6.45 -4.98 -24.46
N ALA A 34 -6.89 -6.03 -23.78
CA ALA A 34 -7.68 -5.96 -22.57
C ALA A 34 -7.07 -6.80 -21.46
N ALA A 35 -7.16 -6.32 -20.23
CA ALA A 35 -6.83 -7.14 -19.07
C ALA A 35 -7.76 -8.36 -19.02
N SER A 36 -7.21 -9.54 -18.75
CA SER A 36 -7.97 -10.79 -18.75
C SER A 36 -9.15 -10.79 -17.78
N VAL A 37 -9.06 -10.02 -16.69
CA VAL A 37 -10.12 -9.85 -15.70
C VAL A 37 -11.21 -8.87 -16.14
N LEU A 38 -10.86 -7.79 -16.86
CA LEU A 38 -11.80 -6.75 -17.29
C LEU A 38 -12.42 -7.01 -18.67
N LYS A 39 -11.79 -7.82 -19.53
CA LYS A 39 -12.23 -8.21 -20.89
C LYS A 39 -12.44 -7.07 -21.90
N ARG A 40 -12.39 -5.80 -21.46
CA ARG A 40 -12.52 -4.59 -22.28
C ARG A 40 -11.25 -3.72 -22.19
N CYS A 41 -10.96 -2.94 -23.23
CA CYS A 41 -9.80 -2.05 -23.29
C CYS A 41 -10.10 -0.70 -22.61
N GLY A 42 -9.06 0.11 -22.35
CA GLY A 42 -9.22 1.44 -21.75
C GLY A 42 -10.02 2.44 -22.61
N ALA A 43 -10.16 2.23 -23.92
CA ALA A 43 -11.04 3.06 -24.76
C ALA A 43 -12.53 2.77 -24.46
N CYS A 44 -12.91 1.50 -24.32
CA CYS A 44 -14.29 1.14 -23.95
C CYS A 44 -14.67 1.73 -22.59
N TYR A 45 -13.78 1.59 -21.58
CA TYR A 45 -14.04 2.12 -20.23
C TYR A 45 -14.24 3.64 -20.20
N ARG A 46 -13.54 4.38 -21.06
CA ARG A 46 -13.70 5.85 -21.18
C ARG A 46 -15.04 6.27 -21.77
N GLN A 47 -15.73 5.38 -22.48
CA GLN A 47 -16.93 5.73 -23.24
C GLN A 47 -18.21 5.17 -22.62
N ASP A 48 -18.10 4.16 -21.76
CA ASP A 48 -19.26 3.45 -21.20
C ASP A 48 -19.15 3.33 -19.67
N PRO A 49 -19.86 4.20 -18.92
CA PRO A 49 -19.94 4.12 -17.47
C PRO A 49 -20.48 2.78 -16.95
N ALA A 50 -21.31 2.07 -17.72
CA ALA A 50 -21.82 0.76 -17.29
C ALA A 50 -20.69 -0.27 -17.19
N LEU A 51 -19.60 -0.13 -17.97
CA LEU A 51 -18.42 -0.97 -17.81
C LEU A 51 -17.70 -0.70 -16.50
N VAL A 52 -17.65 0.56 -16.05
CA VAL A 52 -17.06 0.93 -14.75
C VAL A 52 -17.82 0.25 -13.61
N GLU A 53 -19.15 0.25 -13.65
CA GLU A 53 -19.97 -0.48 -12.68
C GLU A 53 -19.69 -1.98 -12.69
N VAL A 54 -19.53 -2.60 -13.86
CA VAL A 54 -19.12 -4.00 -13.96
C VAL A 54 -17.75 -4.23 -13.29
N ALA A 55 -16.79 -3.32 -13.47
CA ALA A 55 -15.49 -3.42 -12.81
C ALA A 55 -15.62 -3.29 -11.28
N LEU A 56 -16.42 -2.35 -10.78
CA LEU A 56 -16.70 -2.20 -9.35
C LEU A 56 -17.32 -3.47 -8.74
N HIS A 57 -18.23 -4.15 -9.45
CA HIS A 57 -18.76 -5.44 -9.02
C HIS A 57 -17.68 -6.54 -8.96
N ILE A 58 -16.72 -6.53 -9.90
CA ILE A 58 -15.58 -7.46 -9.87
C ILE A 58 -14.73 -7.20 -8.62
N HIS A 59 -14.38 -5.95 -8.33
CA HIS A 59 -13.67 -5.57 -7.10
C HIS A 59 -14.42 -6.06 -5.84
N ALA A 60 -15.70 -5.70 -5.72
CA ALA A 60 -16.53 -6.09 -4.59
C ALA A 60 -16.57 -7.61 -4.39
N ARG A 61 -16.72 -8.38 -5.48
CA ARG A 61 -16.71 -9.85 -5.44
C ARG A 61 -15.36 -10.38 -4.95
N LEU A 62 -14.24 -9.91 -5.52
CA LEU A 62 -12.90 -10.40 -5.17
C LEU A 62 -12.54 -10.10 -3.71
N ARG A 63 -12.95 -8.92 -3.21
CA ARG A 63 -12.75 -8.54 -1.81
C ARG A 63 -13.63 -9.34 -0.85
N SER A 64 -14.90 -9.55 -1.22
CA SER A 64 -15.84 -10.39 -0.44
C SER A 64 -15.33 -11.81 -0.25
N LEU A 65 -14.70 -12.42 -1.27
CA LEU A 65 -14.09 -13.75 -1.17
C LEU A 65 -12.98 -13.84 -0.10
N ARG A 66 -12.41 -12.72 0.33
CA ARG A 66 -11.40 -12.63 1.40
C ARG A 66 -11.94 -12.07 2.72
N GLY A 67 -13.25 -11.84 2.82
CA GLY A 67 -13.87 -11.22 4.00
C GLY A 67 -13.46 -9.76 4.21
N LEU A 68 -13.11 -9.05 3.13
CA LEU A 68 -12.76 -7.63 3.18
C LEU A 68 -13.96 -6.74 2.85
N VAL A 69 -13.95 -5.50 3.36
CA VAL A 69 -14.93 -4.46 3.02
C VAL A 69 -14.92 -4.23 1.51
N THR A 70 -16.08 -4.36 0.85
CA THR A 70 -16.19 -4.52 -0.61
C THR A 70 -15.93 -3.25 -1.42
N GLY A 71 -16.05 -2.06 -0.81
CA GLY A 71 -15.79 -0.77 -1.46
C GLY A 71 -15.79 0.39 -0.46
N PRO A 72 -15.32 1.59 -0.84
CA PRO A 72 -15.48 2.79 -0.03
C PRO A 72 -16.97 3.14 0.10
N LYS A 73 -17.50 3.06 1.33
CA LYS A 73 -18.88 3.45 1.60
C LYS A 73 -19.04 4.96 1.46
N ARG A 74 -20.07 5.39 0.72
CA ARG A 74 -20.37 6.80 0.38
C ARG A 74 -21.55 7.38 1.15
N GLU A 75 -22.13 6.61 2.07
CA GLU A 75 -23.28 6.97 2.90
C GLU A 75 -22.99 6.60 4.36
N GLY A 76 -23.60 7.28 5.32
CA GLY A 76 -23.40 7.05 6.75
C GLY A 76 -23.12 8.34 7.52
N GLN A 77 -23.28 8.27 8.84
CA GLN A 77 -23.26 9.45 9.71
C GLN A 77 -21.84 9.98 10.01
N HIS A 78 -20.82 9.11 9.99
CA HIS A 78 -19.46 9.45 10.41
C HIS A 78 -18.49 9.43 9.24
N VAL A 79 -17.81 10.55 8.98
CA VAL A 79 -16.78 10.66 7.93
C VAL A 79 -15.42 10.29 8.51
N CYS A 80 -14.78 9.26 7.96
CA CYS A 80 -13.41 8.88 8.32
C CYS A 80 -12.40 9.85 7.68
N PRO A 81 -11.59 10.59 8.46
CA PRO A 81 -10.68 11.60 7.91
C PRO A 81 -9.28 11.07 7.57
N GLU A 82 -9.06 9.74 7.66
CA GLU A 82 -7.72 9.17 7.78
C GLU A 82 -7.01 8.92 6.45
N CYS A 83 -7.74 8.77 5.35
CA CYS A 83 -7.17 8.67 4.01
C CYS A 83 -8.09 9.37 2.99
N GLY A 84 -7.64 9.54 1.74
CA GLY A 84 -8.39 10.35 0.76
C GLY A 84 -9.72 9.74 0.31
N ASN A 85 -10.05 8.50 0.68
CA ASN A 85 -11.37 7.92 0.39
C ASN A 85 -12.51 8.56 1.17
N HIS A 86 -12.23 9.15 2.35
CA HIS A 86 -13.23 9.76 3.22
C HIS A 86 -14.51 8.92 3.38
N CYS A 87 -14.34 7.62 3.69
CA CYS A 87 -15.46 6.70 3.85
C CYS A 87 -16.49 7.26 4.84
N ARG A 88 -17.76 7.19 4.48
CA ARG A 88 -18.88 7.48 5.38
C ARG A 88 -19.33 6.17 6.00
N LEU A 89 -19.43 6.13 7.32
CA LEU A 89 -19.63 4.92 8.10
C LEU A 89 -20.72 5.16 9.16
N ASP A 90 -21.45 4.10 9.48
CA ASP A 90 -22.37 4.02 10.61
C ASP A 90 -21.74 3.21 11.75
N GLU A 91 -22.38 3.23 12.93
CA GLU A 91 -21.90 2.54 14.13
C GLU A 91 -21.57 1.06 13.87
N GLY A 92 -20.38 0.62 14.29
CA GLY A 92 -19.90 -0.75 14.10
C GLY A 92 -19.29 -1.04 12.71
N GLU A 93 -19.41 -0.14 11.74
CA GLU A 93 -18.85 -0.37 10.41
C GLU A 93 -17.35 -0.10 10.33
N VAL A 94 -16.70 -0.81 9.41
CA VAL A 94 -15.26 -0.75 9.16
C VAL A 94 -15.01 -0.01 7.84
N GLY A 95 -14.04 0.90 7.84
CA GLY A 95 -13.60 1.61 6.64
C GLY A 95 -12.97 0.67 5.60
N PHE A 96 -12.95 1.10 4.34
CA PHE A 96 -12.47 0.29 3.21
C PHE A 96 -11.06 -0.30 3.39
N CYS A 97 -10.15 0.46 4.00
CA CYS A 97 -8.77 0.00 4.24
C CYS A 97 -8.67 -1.06 5.35
N GLY A 98 -9.72 -1.26 6.15
CA GLY A 98 -9.77 -2.20 7.27
C GLY A 98 -9.18 -1.70 8.59
N SER A 99 -8.49 -0.54 8.59
CA SER A 99 -7.76 -0.02 9.76
C SER A 99 -8.60 0.81 10.73
N TYR A 100 -9.75 1.33 10.32
CA TYR A 100 -10.60 2.20 11.14
C TYR A 100 -12.04 1.70 11.18
N MET A 101 -12.73 1.98 12.26
CA MET A 101 -14.14 1.66 12.43
C MET A 101 -14.87 2.75 13.21
N VAL A 102 -16.20 2.75 13.17
CA VAL A 102 -17.00 3.58 14.08
C VAL A 102 -17.30 2.80 15.36
N ARG A 103 -17.02 3.42 16.50
CA ARG A 103 -17.36 2.92 17.83
C ARG A 103 -17.75 4.10 18.73
N ASP A 104 -18.86 3.97 19.44
CA ASP A 104 -19.39 5.00 20.32
C ASP A 104 -19.56 6.36 19.61
N GLY A 105 -20.03 6.33 18.36
CA GLY A 105 -20.23 7.49 17.51
C GLY A 105 -18.95 8.19 17.04
N LYS A 106 -17.78 7.53 17.14
CA LYS A 106 -16.48 8.08 16.74
C LYS A 106 -15.72 7.14 15.82
N VAL A 107 -14.98 7.72 14.87
CA VAL A 107 -14.02 6.96 14.06
C VAL A 107 -12.78 6.69 14.91
N VAL A 108 -12.44 5.42 15.09
CA VAL A 108 -11.33 4.94 15.93
C VAL A 108 -10.46 3.94 15.17
N GLU A 109 -9.19 3.83 15.54
CA GLU A 109 -8.29 2.78 15.09
C GLU A 109 -8.81 1.40 15.53
N ARG A 110 -8.94 0.46 14.58
CA ARG A 110 -9.44 -0.90 14.86
C ARG A 110 -8.46 -1.69 15.72
N TYR A 111 -7.16 -1.38 15.61
CA TYR A 111 -6.06 -2.07 16.28
C TYR A 111 -5.34 -1.19 17.31
N GLN A 112 -6.06 -0.22 17.90
CA GLN A 112 -5.52 0.69 18.92
C GLN A 112 -4.29 1.46 18.40
N ASP A 113 -3.14 1.33 19.05
CA ASP A 113 -1.88 1.95 18.66
C ASP A 113 -1.04 1.09 17.70
N GLU A 114 -1.44 -0.15 17.44
CA GLU A 114 -0.78 -1.04 16.48
C GLU A 114 -1.27 -0.83 15.04
N ALA A 115 -0.41 -1.16 14.07
CA ALA A 115 -0.81 -1.35 12.69
C ALA A 115 -0.66 -2.82 12.28
N VAL A 116 -1.50 -3.27 11.34
CA VAL A 116 -1.25 -4.55 10.65
C VAL A 116 -0.07 -4.32 9.72
N VAL A 117 1.09 -4.85 10.08
CA VAL A 117 2.36 -4.49 9.44
C VAL A 117 3.36 -5.63 9.53
N SER A 118 4.14 -5.80 8.45
CA SER A 118 5.33 -6.64 8.42
C SER A 118 6.52 -5.81 7.94
N TRP A 119 7.73 -6.31 8.12
CA TRP A 119 8.91 -5.58 7.71
C TRP A 119 10.04 -6.53 7.32
N TYR A 120 11.00 -6.01 6.56
CA TYR A 120 12.26 -6.68 6.27
C TYR A 120 13.35 -5.65 6.02
N PHE A 121 14.60 -6.10 6.07
CA PHE A 121 15.73 -5.29 5.65
C PHE A 121 16.05 -5.54 4.17
N ASP A 122 16.18 -4.46 3.42
CA ASP A 122 16.59 -4.48 2.02
C ASP A 122 18.00 -3.87 1.90
N PRO A 123 19.00 -4.60 1.36
CA PRO A 123 20.31 -4.02 1.12
C PRO A 123 20.23 -2.81 0.19
N LEU A 124 21.02 -1.79 0.44
CA LEU A 124 21.14 -0.64 -0.45
C LEU A 124 22.38 -0.82 -1.36
N PRO A 125 22.28 -0.54 -2.68
CA PRO A 125 21.15 0.10 -3.38
C PRO A 125 20.16 -0.87 -4.08
N THR A 126 19.97 -2.11 -3.64
CA THR A 126 19.52 -3.19 -4.55
C THR A 126 18.07 -3.11 -5.07
N ASN A 127 17.11 -2.46 -4.41
CA ASN A 127 15.71 -2.43 -4.88
C ASN A 127 15.02 -1.05 -4.84
N CYS A 128 15.76 0.06 -4.70
CA CYS A 128 15.13 1.38 -4.63
C CYS A 128 14.83 1.97 -6.03
N VAL A 129 13.55 2.07 -6.40
CA VAL A 129 13.11 2.72 -7.66
C VAL A 129 13.45 4.21 -7.75
N ALA A 130 13.80 4.84 -6.63
CA ALA A 130 14.22 6.24 -6.55
C ALA A 130 15.74 6.41 -6.43
N ASP A 131 16.54 5.38 -6.74
CA ASP A 131 18.00 5.43 -6.63
C ASP A 131 18.62 6.69 -7.30
N TRP A 132 18.17 7.02 -8.50
CA TRP A 132 18.67 8.16 -9.28
C TRP A 132 18.41 9.54 -8.65
N VAL A 133 17.50 9.66 -7.68
CA VAL A 133 17.29 10.88 -6.86
C VAL A 133 17.67 10.70 -5.40
N CYS A 134 18.11 9.49 -5.00
CA CYS A 134 18.28 9.14 -3.60
C CYS A 134 19.55 9.78 -3.03
N PRO A 135 19.47 10.61 -1.97
CA PRO A 135 20.66 11.23 -1.37
C PRO A 135 21.60 10.23 -0.69
N VAL A 136 21.13 9.01 -0.39
CA VAL A 136 21.95 7.94 0.18
C VAL A 136 22.95 7.40 -0.85
N THR A 137 22.53 7.27 -2.11
CA THR A 137 23.33 6.65 -3.17
C THR A 137 24.08 7.67 -4.03
N THR A 138 23.48 8.85 -4.25
CA THR A 138 24.03 9.88 -5.18
C THR A 138 25.03 10.85 -4.55
N LYS A 139 24.92 11.16 -3.25
CA LYS A 139 25.68 12.26 -2.63
C LYS A 139 26.91 11.85 -1.84
N ASN A 140 27.34 10.59 -1.88
CA ASN A 140 28.41 10.07 -1.02
C ASN A 140 28.20 10.50 0.46
N SER A 141 26.93 10.62 0.89
CA SER A 141 26.56 11.09 2.23
C SER A 141 26.83 10.05 3.33
N LEU A 142 27.65 9.05 3.01
CA LEU A 142 28.40 8.19 3.91
C LEU A 142 29.56 8.93 4.58
N SER A 143 29.51 10.26 4.68
CA SER A 143 30.40 11.02 5.56
C SER A 143 30.04 10.66 7.01
N LEU A 144 30.78 9.68 7.54
CA LEU A 144 31.07 9.32 8.95
C LEU A 144 30.88 7.82 9.16
N GLY A 145 31.84 6.99 8.70
CA GLY A 145 32.25 5.73 9.36
C GLY A 145 31.19 4.69 9.79
N ARG A 146 29.93 4.83 9.38
CA ARG A 146 28.80 3.97 9.77
C ARG A 146 28.35 3.21 8.54
N TYR A 147 28.41 1.90 8.65
CA TYR A 147 27.95 0.91 7.68
C TYR A 147 26.42 0.99 7.49
N ARG A 148 25.88 2.10 6.98
CA ARG A 148 24.45 2.31 6.70
C ARG A 148 24.07 1.60 5.40
N LEU A 149 23.97 0.28 5.47
CA LEU A 149 23.92 -0.62 4.33
C LEU A 149 22.50 -1.06 3.95
N LYS A 150 21.48 -0.73 4.74
CA LYS A 150 20.14 -1.29 4.56
C LYS A 150 19.00 -0.30 4.80
N ASN A 151 17.94 -0.52 4.06
CA ASN A 151 16.62 0.09 4.23
C ASN A 151 15.77 -0.81 5.15
N LEU A 152 15.08 -0.21 6.11
CA LEU A 152 13.97 -0.86 6.80
C LEU A 152 12.71 -0.72 5.93
N ALA A 153 12.38 -1.77 5.18
CA ALA A 153 11.20 -1.80 4.34
C ALA A 153 9.98 -2.20 5.18
N VAL A 154 9.05 -1.25 5.38
CA VAL A 154 7.84 -1.43 6.22
C VAL A 154 6.64 -1.66 5.32
N PHE A 155 6.14 -2.89 5.31
CA PHE A 155 5.03 -3.35 4.49
C PHE A 155 3.72 -3.31 5.30
N TYR A 156 2.89 -2.30 5.05
CA TYR A 156 1.57 -2.18 5.67
C TYR A 156 0.57 -3.16 5.06
N GLY A 157 -0.17 -3.84 5.93
CA GLY A 157 -1.26 -4.75 5.59
C GLY A 157 -2.58 -4.05 5.29
N SER A 158 -2.60 -2.79 4.88
CA SER A 158 -3.83 -2.05 4.57
C SER A 158 -3.62 -1.17 3.35
N CYS A 159 -4.62 -1.02 2.49
CA CYS A 159 -4.57 -0.13 1.33
C CYS A 159 -5.94 0.53 1.14
N ASN A 160 -5.96 1.76 0.63
CA ASN A 160 -7.15 2.52 0.28
C ASN A 160 -7.43 2.50 -1.24
N SER A 161 -6.83 1.55 -1.97
CA SER A 161 -7.16 1.18 -3.34
C SER A 161 -7.15 -0.36 -3.46
N ASP A 162 -7.87 -0.91 -4.43
CA ASP A 162 -7.95 -2.34 -4.70
C ASP A 162 -7.47 -2.69 -6.11
N CYS A 163 -6.24 -2.30 -6.47
CA CYS A 163 -5.73 -2.47 -7.83
C CYS A 163 -5.83 -3.93 -8.31
N LEU A 164 -6.47 -4.18 -9.47
CA LEU A 164 -6.58 -5.53 -10.06
C LEU A 164 -5.24 -6.11 -10.52
N PHE A 165 -4.21 -5.28 -10.60
CA PHE A 165 -2.84 -5.63 -10.96
C PHE A 165 -1.86 -5.51 -9.77
N CYS A 166 -2.37 -5.45 -8.53
CA CYS A 166 -1.53 -5.24 -7.35
C CYS A 166 -0.46 -6.34 -7.20
N GLN A 167 0.82 -5.94 -7.18
CA GLN A 167 1.94 -6.84 -6.92
C GLN A 167 2.08 -7.18 -5.43
N ASN A 168 1.58 -6.31 -4.56
CA ASN A 168 1.60 -6.44 -3.10
C ASN A 168 0.30 -7.03 -2.53
N ASP A 169 -0.39 -7.87 -3.29
CA ASP A 169 -1.73 -8.38 -2.96
C ASP A 169 -1.81 -9.12 -1.61
N SER A 170 -0.69 -9.60 -1.08
CA SER A 170 -0.58 -10.20 0.26
C SER A 170 -1.03 -9.28 1.41
N TYR A 171 -1.07 -7.96 1.21
CA TYR A 171 -1.63 -7.03 2.21
C TYR A 171 -3.09 -7.38 2.55
N LYS A 172 -3.85 -7.89 1.58
CA LYS A 172 -5.26 -8.26 1.76
C LYS A 172 -5.42 -9.41 2.74
N ASP A 173 -4.53 -10.40 2.64
CA ASP A 173 -4.53 -11.56 3.53
C ASP A 173 -4.10 -11.15 4.94
N MET A 174 -3.14 -10.24 5.06
CA MET A 174 -2.76 -9.64 6.34
C MET A 174 -3.93 -8.89 6.99
N MET A 175 -4.64 -8.05 6.23
CA MET A 175 -5.79 -7.30 6.76
C MET A 175 -6.93 -8.24 7.18
N ALA A 176 -7.26 -9.23 6.35
CA ALA A 176 -8.30 -10.20 6.64
C ALA A 176 -8.00 -10.97 7.94
N ALA A 177 -6.72 -11.32 8.16
CA ALA A 177 -6.28 -11.97 9.38
C ALA A 177 -6.07 -11.00 10.57
N GLY A 178 -6.03 -9.68 10.33
CA GLY A 178 -5.72 -8.66 11.33
C GLY A 178 -4.32 -8.80 11.95
N ARG A 179 -3.36 -9.39 11.23
CA ARG A 179 -2.01 -9.71 11.72
C ARG A 179 -1.01 -9.93 10.57
N PRO A 180 0.31 -9.88 10.81
CA PRO A 180 0.99 -9.48 12.06
C PRO A 180 0.70 -8.03 12.45
N ARG A 181 0.83 -7.72 13.73
CA ARG A 181 0.64 -6.38 14.30
C ARG A 181 1.89 -5.96 15.03
N MET A 182 2.19 -4.66 14.96
CA MET A 182 3.25 -4.03 15.74
C MET A 182 2.83 -2.61 16.10
N SER A 183 3.24 -2.16 17.27
CA SER A 183 3.23 -0.76 17.67
C SER A 183 4.37 0.02 16.98
N PRO A 184 4.30 1.37 16.97
CA PRO A 184 5.39 2.20 16.48
C PRO A 184 6.71 1.98 17.22
N GLU A 185 6.63 1.66 18.51
CA GLU A 185 7.79 1.39 19.35
C GLU A 185 8.51 0.12 18.94
N GLU A 186 7.77 -0.99 18.86
CA GLU A 186 8.31 -2.28 18.45
C GLU A 186 8.90 -2.19 17.05
N LEU A 187 8.22 -1.50 16.12
CA LEU A 187 8.72 -1.35 14.75
C LEU A 187 9.96 -0.46 14.67
N ALA A 188 10.04 0.63 15.43
CA ALA A 188 11.25 1.45 15.46
C ALA A 188 12.44 0.71 16.10
N ALA A 189 12.18 -0.14 17.10
CA ALA A 189 13.19 -0.90 17.82
C ALA A 189 13.92 -1.95 16.97
N VAL A 190 13.34 -2.38 15.83
CA VAL A 190 14.01 -3.33 14.92
C VAL A 190 15.21 -2.70 14.19
N SER A 191 15.24 -1.37 14.10
CA SER A 191 16.33 -0.64 13.44
C SER A 191 17.62 -0.67 14.24
N ASP A 192 18.74 -0.64 13.52
CA ASP A 192 20.08 -0.67 14.08
C ASP A 192 20.99 0.40 13.47
N SER A 193 22.25 0.42 13.89
CA SER A 193 23.25 1.38 13.40
C SER A 193 23.53 1.28 11.89
N ALA A 194 23.16 0.16 11.25
CA ALA A 194 23.29 -0.05 9.82
C ALA A 194 22.04 0.38 9.03
N THR A 195 20.97 0.78 9.70
CA THR A 195 19.75 1.25 9.05
C THR A 195 19.93 2.68 8.52
N ALA A 196 19.87 2.82 7.19
CA ALA A 196 20.09 4.06 6.46
C ALA A 196 18.81 4.90 6.32
N CYS A 197 17.72 4.21 6.00
CA CYS A 197 16.41 4.77 5.76
C CYS A 197 15.33 3.78 6.18
N VAL A 198 14.11 4.29 6.27
CA VAL A 198 12.87 3.52 6.36
C VAL A 198 12.02 3.87 5.14
N CYS A 199 11.50 2.85 4.45
CA CYS A 199 10.52 3.02 3.38
C CYS A 199 9.19 2.47 3.85
N PHE A 200 8.20 3.34 4.00
CA PHE A 200 6.82 2.93 4.26
C PHE A 200 6.12 2.61 2.94
N PHE A 201 5.66 1.37 2.78
CA PHE A 201 5.07 0.84 1.55
C PHE A 201 4.14 -0.37 1.86
N GLY A 202 3.91 -1.25 0.89
CA GLY A 202 3.16 -2.50 1.02
C GLY A 202 1.79 -2.37 0.38
N GLY A 203 0.74 -2.29 1.20
CA GLY A 203 -0.57 -1.81 0.77
C GLY A 203 -0.50 -0.32 0.42
N ASP A 204 -0.83 0.55 1.36
CA ASP A 204 -0.58 1.99 1.25
C ASP A 204 -0.35 2.61 2.65
N PRO A 205 0.75 3.35 2.86
CA PRO A 205 1.07 3.92 4.16
C PRO A 205 0.16 5.08 4.58
N ALA A 206 -0.57 5.72 3.67
CA ALA A 206 -1.53 6.78 3.99
C ALA A 206 -2.68 6.26 4.87
N CYS A 207 -2.97 4.96 4.83
CA CYS A 207 -3.94 4.33 5.72
C CYS A 207 -3.47 4.30 7.18
N ASN A 208 -2.16 4.43 7.43
CA ASN A 208 -1.56 4.30 8.77
C ASN A 208 -0.70 5.52 9.10
N ALA A 209 -1.06 6.71 8.62
CA ALA A 209 -0.25 7.92 8.74
C ALA A 209 0.14 8.25 10.19
N ARG A 210 -0.78 8.06 11.16
CA ARG A 210 -0.46 8.25 12.58
C ARG A 210 0.66 7.31 13.04
N HIS A 211 0.54 6.03 12.70
CA HIS A 211 1.51 4.99 13.05
C HIS A 211 2.87 5.25 12.38
N SER A 212 2.90 5.49 11.06
CA SER A 212 4.14 5.73 10.33
C SER A 212 4.86 7.00 10.76
N LEU A 213 4.15 8.07 11.08
CA LEU A 213 4.75 9.31 11.61
C LEU A 213 5.36 9.10 12.99
N GLU A 214 4.73 8.30 13.85
CA GLU A 214 5.28 7.98 15.17
C GLU A 214 6.53 7.08 15.08
N VAL A 215 6.52 6.09 14.17
CA VAL A 215 7.72 5.30 13.85
C VAL A 215 8.84 6.22 13.36
N ALA A 216 8.52 7.13 12.44
CA ALA A 216 9.48 8.09 11.89
C ALA A 216 10.08 9.01 12.97
N ARG A 217 9.25 9.52 13.90
CA ARG A 217 9.71 10.32 15.03
C ARG A 217 10.75 9.55 15.84
N ARG A 218 10.41 8.34 16.30
CA ARG A 218 11.29 7.48 17.11
C ARG A 218 12.60 7.12 16.42
N LEU A 219 12.55 6.81 15.12
CA LEU A 219 13.75 6.52 14.34
C LEU A 219 14.68 7.74 14.20
N ASN A 220 14.14 8.96 14.24
CA ASN A 220 14.92 10.19 14.10
C ASN A 220 15.46 10.75 15.41
N GLU A 221 14.86 10.43 16.56
CA GLU A 221 15.37 10.84 17.88
C GLU A 221 16.77 10.30 18.14
N ASP A 222 17.04 9.04 17.78
CA ASP A 222 18.29 8.37 18.15
C ASP A 222 19.26 8.13 16.98
N ARG A 223 18.75 8.01 15.74
CA ARG A 223 19.50 7.35 14.65
C ARG A 223 19.58 8.14 13.35
N LEU A 224 18.88 9.28 13.22
CA LEU A 224 18.85 10.11 12.01
C LEU A 224 18.55 9.27 10.75
N VAL A 225 17.46 8.51 10.79
CA VAL A 225 17.01 7.62 9.71
C VAL A 225 16.18 8.42 8.70
N ARG A 226 16.57 8.34 7.42
CA ARG A 226 15.81 8.99 6.35
C ARG A 226 14.44 8.33 6.18
N VAL A 227 13.41 9.12 5.99
CA VAL A 227 12.03 8.62 5.89
C VAL A 227 11.53 8.74 4.47
N CYS A 228 11.17 7.61 3.86
CA CYS A 228 10.63 7.54 2.51
C CYS A 228 9.21 6.97 2.52
N TYR A 229 8.40 7.41 1.58
CA TYR A 229 7.04 6.91 1.35
C TYR A 229 6.92 6.38 -0.07
N GLU A 230 6.29 5.21 -0.20
CA GLU A 230 5.77 4.67 -1.46
C GLU A 230 4.27 4.51 -1.31
N THR A 231 3.51 5.29 -2.06
CA THR A 231 2.06 5.46 -1.88
C THR A 231 1.34 5.48 -3.22
N ASN A 232 0.04 5.18 -3.23
CA ASN A 232 -0.84 5.41 -4.37
C ASN A 232 -1.29 6.87 -4.51
N GLY A 233 -0.90 7.75 -3.58
CA GLY A 233 -1.22 9.18 -3.59
C GLY A 233 -2.59 9.55 -3.04
N ASN A 234 -3.41 8.59 -2.62
CA ASN A 234 -4.74 8.81 -2.04
C ASN A 234 -4.65 9.22 -0.55
N ILE A 235 -3.92 10.30 -0.28
CA ILE A 235 -3.58 10.76 1.07
C ILE A 235 -4.62 11.79 1.54
N SER A 236 -5.05 11.70 2.80
CA SER A 236 -5.88 12.74 3.42
C SER A 236 -5.08 14.02 3.65
N SER A 237 -5.68 15.18 3.38
CA SER A 237 -5.09 16.49 3.67
C SER A 237 -4.74 16.67 5.16
N LYS A 238 -5.42 15.93 6.06
CA LYS A 238 -5.07 15.81 7.49
C LYS A 238 -3.60 15.41 7.72
N TRP A 239 -3.05 14.60 6.82
CA TRP A 239 -1.75 13.95 6.98
C TRP A 239 -0.70 14.41 5.97
N LEU A 240 -1.11 14.89 4.78
CA LEU A 240 -0.21 15.18 3.67
C LEU A 240 0.97 16.07 4.07
N ASN A 241 0.71 17.24 4.68
CA ASN A 241 1.78 18.16 5.06
C ASN A 241 2.73 17.54 6.08
N ARG A 242 2.20 16.85 7.09
CA ARG A 242 3.02 16.19 8.12
C ARG A 242 3.92 15.10 7.55
N ILE A 243 3.41 14.35 6.56
CA ILE A 243 4.20 13.35 5.84
C ILE A 243 5.29 14.05 5.02
N ALA A 244 4.94 15.10 4.27
CA ALA A 244 5.89 15.87 3.47
C ALA A 244 7.00 16.47 4.34
N ASP A 245 6.66 17.10 5.47
CA ASP A 245 7.60 17.73 6.40
C ASP A 245 8.62 16.72 6.94
N VAL A 246 8.17 15.52 7.34
CA VAL A 246 9.06 14.46 7.85
C VAL A 246 9.95 13.90 6.74
N VAL A 247 9.41 13.71 5.54
CA VAL A 247 10.20 13.23 4.41
C VAL A 247 11.26 14.25 4.00
N GLU A 248 10.90 15.54 3.92
CA GLU A 248 11.79 16.63 3.57
C GLU A 248 12.89 16.83 4.63
N SER A 249 12.50 16.97 5.90
CA SER A 249 13.44 17.24 7.00
C SER A 249 14.47 16.13 7.20
N THR A 250 14.13 14.89 6.84
CA THR A 250 15.05 13.74 6.91
C THR A 250 15.79 13.50 5.59
N GLY A 251 15.52 14.28 4.54
CA GLY A 251 16.11 14.13 3.21
C GLY A 251 15.73 12.82 2.52
N GLY A 252 14.53 12.31 2.77
CA GLY A 252 13.97 11.14 2.11
C GLY A 252 13.26 11.47 0.81
N THR A 253 12.36 10.58 0.37
CA THR A 253 11.64 10.72 -0.90
C THR A 253 10.21 10.22 -0.81
N VAL A 254 9.28 10.96 -1.42
CA VAL A 254 7.92 10.50 -1.69
C VAL A 254 7.85 9.96 -3.12
N LYS A 255 7.43 8.71 -3.25
CA LYS A 255 7.14 8.04 -4.51
C LYS A 255 5.64 7.80 -4.55
N PHE A 256 4.97 8.26 -5.60
CA PHE A 256 3.54 8.03 -5.76
C PHE A 256 3.17 7.47 -7.13
N ASP A 257 2.20 6.55 -7.14
CA ASP A 257 1.75 5.88 -8.36
C ASP A 257 0.66 6.66 -9.09
N LEU A 258 0.89 6.98 -10.37
CA LEU A 258 -0.17 7.39 -11.30
C LEU A 258 -0.69 6.15 -12.04
N LYS A 259 -1.81 5.60 -11.57
CA LYS A 259 -2.33 4.31 -12.04
C LYS A 259 -3.09 4.39 -13.37
N ALA A 260 -3.73 5.53 -13.63
CA ALA A 260 -4.34 5.88 -14.92
C ALA A 260 -4.61 7.39 -14.96
N TYR A 261 -4.68 7.96 -16.16
CA TYR A 261 -5.02 9.37 -16.37
C TYR A 261 -6.54 9.63 -16.38
N SER A 262 -7.33 8.74 -17.01
CA SER A 262 -8.80 8.89 -17.06
C SER A 262 -9.43 8.37 -15.76
N PRO A 263 -10.39 9.10 -15.18
CA PRO A 263 -11.11 8.66 -13.98
C PRO A 263 -11.79 7.30 -14.15
N GLU A 264 -12.43 7.06 -15.29
CA GLU A 264 -13.15 5.82 -15.59
C GLU A 264 -12.20 4.62 -15.59
N VAL A 265 -11.03 4.77 -16.22
CA VAL A 265 -10.00 3.73 -16.24
C VAL A 265 -9.35 3.58 -14.86
N TYR A 266 -9.11 4.68 -14.14
CA TYR A 266 -8.57 4.65 -12.78
C TYR A 266 -9.50 3.86 -11.86
N THR A 267 -10.79 4.19 -11.83
CA THR A 267 -11.79 3.51 -10.99
C THR A 267 -11.97 2.06 -11.42
N ALA A 268 -12.02 1.75 -12.72
CA ALA A 268 -12.12 0.36 -13.19
C ALA A 268 -10.89 -0.50 -12.83
N LEU A 269 -9.73 0.12 -12.68
CA LEU A 269 -8.49 -0.59 -12.32
C LEU A 269 -8.27 -0.70 -10.81
N THR A 270 -8.75 0.27 -10.04
CA THR A 270 -8.41 0.46 -8.62
C THR A 270 -9.58 0.31 -7.65
N GLY A 271 -10.82 0.27 -8.16
CA GLY A 271 -12.02 0.10 -7.36
C GLY A 271 -12.39 1.29 -6.48
N VAL A 272 -11.77 2.47 -6.70
CA VAL A 272 -11.97 3.68 -5.90
C VAL A 272 -12.21 4.93 -6.73
#